data_AF-A0A545AGE7-F1
#
_entry.id   AF-A0A545AGE7-F1
#
_cell.length_a   1.000
_cell.length_b   1.000
_cell.length_c   1.000
_cell.angle_alpha   90.00
_cell.angle_beta   90.00
_cell.angle_gamma   90.00
#
_symmetry.space_group_name_H-M   'P 1'
#
loop_
_entity.id
_entity.type
_entity.pdbx_description
1 polymer ?
#
loop_
_entity_poly.entity_id
_entity_poly.type
_entity_poly.pdbx_seq_one_letter_code
_entity_poly.pdbx_strand_id
1 'polypeptide(L)'
;MAIAEELIAGVVSSVLAVLLVEIYLAVRRRYRKRALRWLIGTETASVVTPVYPWAGQGHPSGLLTTYDAIGLAHVLEACNRLGTVPVITRSGESTENSPLDVIAIGGPSGNQVSATFLKAYCPGFEVLTDPDTGRLSYRCGGRTFDRTDDETFAFIARLSPRDTGLPGTALIVWGHSAVATAAAGYFVARYPDVLRKVGKGSFFVAISVRYVLGYRSFDTRPIDLTDAAFAAPLAPKPVSAPPARSEDSSEDEPRPRRFGRARRAASSPAERVPVPVSGAGTTVVGGRSRVAQALDDVRASTPSSASSVADAPAPVGSSASSARGSASVEAVTEPRAAVTRPTAASAPVPAEGTPTTIEPTSEQQPSDGEDPEPEAKPTRRGRSSK
;
A
#
# COMPACT_ATOMS: atom_id res chain seq x y z
N MET A 1 21.99 37.71 -50.17
CA MET A 1 20.81 38.07 -49.36
C MET A 1 19.86 36.89 -49.23
N ALA A 2 19.25 36.39 -50.32
CA ALA A 2 18.32 35.25 -50.27
C ALA A 2 18.85 33.98 -49.56
N ILE A 3 20.09 33.55 -49.84
CA ILE A 3 20.69 32.35 -49.20
C ILE A 3 20.81 32.50 -47.67
N ALA A 4 21.07 33.70 -47.18
CA ALA A 4 21.20 33.94 -45.74
C ALA A 4 19.84 33.88 -45.03
N GLU A 5 18.78 34.37 -45.67
CA GLU A 5 17.41 34.33 -45.14
C GLU A 5 16.87 32.90 -45.04
N GLU A 6 17.12 32.08 -46.07
CA GLU A 6 16.75 30.65 -46.06
C GLU A 6 17.47 29.89 -44.94
N LEU A 7 18.75 30.18 -44.70
CA LEU A 7 19.53 29.55 -43.65
C LEU A 7 19.05 29.97 -42.25
N ILE A 8 18.78 31.26 -42.04
CA ILE A 8 18.22 31.77 -40.77
C ILE A 8 16.85 31.14 -40.51
N ALA A 9 15.98 31.09 -41.52
CA ALA A 9 14.67 30.46 -41.40
C ALA A 9 14.79 28.96 -41.04
N GLY A 10 15.73 28.25 -41.67
CA GLY A 10 16.05 26.85 -41.35
C GLY A 10 16.47 26.66 -39.90
N VAL A 11 17.40 27.47 -39.40
CA VAL A 11 17.87 27.41 -38.01
C VAL A 11 16.75 27.71 -37.01
N VAL A 12 15.99 28.78 -37.25
CA VAL A 12 14.87 29.18 -36.38
C VAL A 12 13.80 28.08 -36.35
N SER A 13 13.48 27.48 -37.50
CA SER A 13 12.50 26.40 -37.58
C SER A 13 12.93 25.15 -36.80
N SER A 14 14.22 24.78 -36.86
CA SER A 14 14.79 23.65 -36.12
C SER A 14 14.73 23.87 -34.60
N VAL A 15 15.11 25.08 -34.13
CA VAL A 15 15.05 25.43 -32.71
C VAL A 15 13.61 25.42 -32.19
N LEU A 16 12.66 25.97 -32.97
CA LEU A 16 11.24 25.94 -32.62
C LEU A 16 10.69 24.51 -32.55
N ALA A 17 11.08 23.63 -33.48
CA ALA A 17 10.64 22.23 -33.47
C ALA A 17 11.12 21.50 -32.21
N VAL A 18 12.40 21.63 -31.85
CA VAL A 18 12.96 21.03 -30.63
C VAL A 18 12.27 21.59 -29.38
N LEU A 19 12.06 22.90 -29.31
CA LEU A 19 11.38 23.55 -28.18
C LEU A 19 9.93 23.11 -28.03
N LEU A 20 9.19 22.95 -29.14
CA LEU A 20 7.82 22.42 -29.11
C LEU A 20 7.76 20.98 -28.61
N VAL A 21 8.71 20.13 -29.03
CA VAL A 21 8.81 18.74 -28.55
C VAL A 21 9.11 18.70 -27.06
N GLU A 22 10.06 19.50 -26.57
CA GLU A 22 10.40 19.59 -25.15
C GLU A 22 9.22 20.12 -24.31
N ILE A 23 8.54 21.18 -24.77
CA ILE A 23 7.33 21.70 -24.12
C ILE A 23 6.25 20.62 -24.07
N TYR A 24 6.00 19.92 -25.17
CA TYR A 24 5.01 18.84 -25.22
C TYR A 24 5.34 17.73 -24.22
N LEU A 25 6.60 17.27 -24.17
CA LEU A 25 7.03 16.25 -23.22
C LEU A 25 6.96 16.75 -21.77
N ALA A 26 7.35 17.99 -21.50
CA ALA A 26 7.25 18.60 -20.19
C ALA A 26 5.79 18.71 -19.71
N VAL A 27 4.88 19.14 -20.60
CA VAL A 27 3.44 19.21 -20.32
C VAL A 27 2.87 17.81 -20.08
N ARG A 28 3.21 16.83 -20.93
CA ARG A 28 2.78 15.43 -20.76
C ARG A 28 3.27 14.83 -19.44
N ARG A 29 4.52 15.09 -19.06
CA ARG A 29 5.09 14.68 -17.76
C ARG A 29 4.35 15.36 -16.61
N ARG A 30 4.04 16.66 -16.71
CA ARG A 30 3.27 17.40 -15.70
C ARG A 30 1.86 16.83 -15.53
N TYR A 31 1.16 16.50 -16.62
CA TYR A 31 -0.18 15.90 -16.55
C TYR A 31 -0.18 14.56 -15.80
N ARG A 32 0.76 13.65 -16.12
CA ARG A 32 0.88 12.37 -15.41
C ARG A 32 1.20 12.56 -13.93
N LYS A 33 2.06 13.54 -13.59
CA LYS A 33 2.39 13.86 -12.20
C LYS A 33 1.21 14.45 -11.43
N ARG A 34 0.28 15.18 -12.08
CA ARG A 34 -0.89 15.77 -11.41
C ARG A 34 -1.81 14.71 -10.79
N ALA A 35 -2.12 13.65 -11.53
CA ALA A 35 -2.98 12.59 -11.00
C ALA A 35 -2.31 11.82 -9.87
N LEU A 36 -1.01 11.54 -10.01
CA LEU A 36 -0.25 10.84 -8.98
C LEU A 36 -0.07 11.69 -7.71
N ARG A 37 0.16 12.99 -7.86
CA ARG A 37 0.25 13.94 -6.73
C ARG A 37 -1.07 14.05 -5.98
N TRP A 38 -2.19 14.06 -6.70
CA TRP A 38 -3.51 14.03 -6.08
C TRP A 38 -3.74 12.74 -5.26
N LEU A 39 -3.20 11.61 -5.75
CA LEU A 39 -3.38 10.30 -5.11
C LEU A 39 -2.53 10.14 -3.85
N ILE A 40 -1.24 10.46 -3.92
CA ILE A 40 -0.26 10.20 -2.84
C ILE A 40 -0.20 11.36 -1.82
N GLY A 41 -0.41 12.60 -2.25
CA GLY A 41 -0.26 13.78 -1.41
C GLY A 41 1.04 14.55 -1.67
N THR A 42 1.62 15.08 -0.59
CA THR A 42 2.60 16.18 -0.55
C THR A 42 4.06 15.70 -0.63
N GLU A 43 4.99 16.51 -0.10
CA GLU A 43 6.45 16.41 -0.31
C GLU A 43 7.09 15.25 0.47
N THR A 44 6.47 14.80 1.54
CA THR A 44 6.94 13.67 2.36
C THR A 44 5.80 12.70 2.62
N ALA A 45 6.09 11.40 2.51
CA ALA A 45 5.10 10.35 2.75
C ALA A 45 5.67 9.26 3.66
N SER A 46 4.94 8.90 4.71
CA SER A 46 5.28 7.78 5.58
C SER A 46 4.74 6.49 4.96
N VAL A 47 5.63 5.59 4.52
CA VAL A 47 5.26 4.32 3.89
C VAL A 47 5.32 3.22 4.94
N VAL A 48 4.15 2.74 5.38
CA VAL A 48 4.03 1.70 6.41
C VAL A 48 3.92 0.34 5.76
N THR A 49 4.85 -0.55 6.10
CA THR A 49 4.98 -1.89 5.51
C THR A 49 4.41 -2.98 6.44
N PRO A 50 3.88 -4.09 5.89
CA PRO A 50 3.27 -5.14 6.70
C PRO A 50 4.32 -6.00 7.41
N VAL A 51 3.93 -6.62 8.52
CA VAL A 51 4.75 -7.57 9.28
C VAL A 51 4.05 -8.93 9.33
N TYR A 52 4.77 -9.99 8.97
CA TYR A 52 4.28 -11.36 9.03
C TYR A 52 5.05 -12.17 10.08
N PRO A 53 4.54 -12.29 11.32
CA PRO A 53 5.25 -12.97 12.41
C PRO A 53 5.43 -14.47 12.17
N TRP A 54 4.57 -15.09 11.35
CA TRP A 54 4.63 -16.51 11.01
C TRP A 54 5.70 -16.85 9.95
N ALA A 55 6.36 -15.85 9.36
CA ALA A 55 7.51 -16.05 8.48
C ALA A 55 8.78 -16.35 9.31
N GLY A 56 8.69 -17.34 10.21
CA GLY A 56 9.52 -17.55 11.40
C GLY A 56 10.97 -17.98 11.18
N GLN A 57 11.58 -17.63 10.05
CA GLN A 57 13.02 -17.84 9.75
C GLN A 57 13.69 -16.55 9.22
N GLY A 58 12.97 -15.42 9.17
CA GLY A 58 13.50 -14.17 8.63
C GLY A 58 14.17 -13.26 9.67
N HIS A 59 15.33 -12.72 9.27
CA HIS A 59 16.04 -11.53 9.79
C HIS A 59 15.22 -10.61 10.73
N PRO A 60 15.80 -9.97 11.77
CA PRO A 60 15.09 -9.10 12.75
C PRO A 60 14.20 -7.98 12.16
N SER A 61 14.38 -7.65 10.88
CA SER A 61 13.55 -6.73 10.10
C SER A 61 12.23 -7.31 9.58
N GLY A 62 11.96 -8.61 9.77
CA GLY A 62 10.74 -9.35 9.39
C GLY A 62 10.45 -9.27 7.91
N LEU A 63 10.54 -10.42 7.25
CA LEU A 63 10.51 -10.47 5.81
C LEU A 63 9.14 -10.06 5.27
N LEU A 64 9.12 -8.99 4.47
CA LEU A 64 8.07 -8.82 3.47
C LEU A 64 8.09 -10.05 2.56
N THR A 65 6.91 -10.51 2.16
CA THR A 65 6.86 -11.48 1.06
C THR A 65 7.42 -10.83 -0.21
N THR A 66 7.96 -11.63 -1.13
CA THR A 66 8.53 -11.11 -2.39
C THR A 66 7.56 -10.21 -3.14
N TYR A 67 6.27 -10.57 -3.19
CA TYR A 67 5.27 -9.76 -3.87
C TYR A 67 4.87 -8.50 -3.09
N ASP A 68 4.85 -8.52 -1.77
CA ASP A 68 4.67 -7.28 -1.00
C ASP A 68 5.84 -6.32 -1.25
N ALA A 69 7.07 -6.84 -1.38
CA ALA A 69 8.25 -6.03 -1.71
C ALA A 69 8.14 -5.43 -3.13
N ILE A 70 7.57 -6.16 -4.09
CA ILE A 70 7.25 -5.64 -5.43
C ILE A 70 6.18 -4.54 -5.34
N GLY A 71 5.14 -4.73 -4.53
CA GLY A 71 4.12 -3.71 -4.28
C GLY A 71 4.73 -2.43 -3.69
N LEU A 72 5.60 -2.59 -2.68
CA LEU A 72 6.39 -1.50 -2.09
C LEU A 72 7.27 -0.81 -3.13
N ALA A 73 8.00 -1.56 -3.96
CA ALA A 73 8.85 -0.99 -5.00
C ALA A 73 8.06 -0.10 -5.97
N HIS A 74 6.84 -0.49 -6.36
CA HIS A 74 5.98 0.34 -7.21
C HIS A 74 5.47 1.61 -6.51
N VAL A 75 5.14 1.52 -5.21
CA VAL A 75 4.78 2.70 -4.42
C VAL A 75 5.97 3.65 -4.29
N LEU A 76 7.17 3.14 -3.99
CA LEU A 76 8.39 3.96 -3.91
C LEU A 76 8.75 4.58 -5.27
N GLU A 77 8.57 3.83 -6.36
CA GLU A 77 8.71 4.36 -7.73
C GLU A 77 7.73 5.52 -7.98
N ALA A 78 6.49 5.38 -7.50
CA ALA A 78 5.48 6.43 -7.60
C ALA A 78 5.88 7.69 -6.80
N CYS A 79 6.36 7.53 -5.56
CA CYS A 79 6.90 8.63 -4.76
C CYS A 79 8.09 9.32 -5.46
N ASN A 80 9.04 8.54 -5.97
CA ASN A 80 10.21 9.06 -6.69
C ASN A 80 9.83 9.87 -7.94
N ARG A 81 8.81 9.44 -8.70
CA ARG A 81 8.30 10.21 -9.86
C ARG A 81 7.73 11.58 -9.47
N LEU A 82 7.20 11.69 -8.26
CA LEU A 82 6.71 12.95 -7.69
C LEU A 82 7.81 13.82 -7.08
N GLY A 83 8.95 13.22 -6.72
CA GLY A 83 9.96 13.85 -5.87
C GLY A 83 9.57 13.84 -4.39
N THR A 84 8.59 13.02 -4.01
CA THR A 84 8.18 12.83 -2.62
C THR A 84 9.23 11.95 -1.93
N VAL A 85 9.71 12.36 -0.76
CA VAL A 85 10.69 11.57 0.02
C VAL A 85 9.92 10.54 0.87
N PRO A 86 10.04 9.23 0.58
CA PRO A 86 9.36 8.20 1.35
C PRO A 86 10.15 7.86 2.62
N VAL A 87 9.48 7.88 3.77
CA VAL A 87 10.02 7.36 5.03
C VAL A 87 9.41 6.00 5.28
N ILE A 88 10.19 4.94 5.12
CA ILE A 88 9.69 3.57 5.26
C ILE A 88 9.68 3.22 6.75
N THR A 89 8.51 2.84 7.25
CA THR A 89 8.31 2.38 8.63
C THR A 89 7.63 1.02 8.61
N ARG A 90 7.78 0.31 9.71
CA ARG A 90 7.23 -1.02 9.89
C ARG A 90 5.92 -0.95 10.67
N SER A 91 4.94 -1.77 10.30
CA SER A 91 3.71 -1.88 11.10
C SER A 91 4.05 -2.29 12.54
N GLY A 92 3.54 -1.53 13.52
CA GLY A 92 3.80 -1.73 14.95
C GLY A 92 4.95 -0.88 15.50
N GLU A 93 5.84 -0.38 14.63
CA GLU A 93 6.82 0.65 14.98
C GLU A 93 6.13 2.01 14.84
N SER A 94 5.32 2.35 15.85
CA SER A 94 4.52 3.59 15.86
C SER A 94 5.43 4.81 15.85
N THR A 95 5.38 5.60 14.78
CA THR A 95 5.84 6.98 14.81
C THR A 95 4.72 7.83 15.41
N GLU A 96 4.74 8.05 16.72
CA GLU A 96 3.78 8.90 17.46
C GLU A 96 3.69 10.35 16.92
N ASN A 97 4.53 10.75 15.96
CA ASN A 97 4.59 12.09 15.39
C ASN A 97 4.71 12.07 13.85
N SER A 98 3.80 11.44 13.12
CA SER A 98 3.75 11.62 11.65
C SER A 98 2.58 12.52 11.24
N PRO A 99 2.75 13.86 11.21
CA PRO A 99 1.80 14.78 10.59
C PRO A 99 1.83 14.71 9.05
N LEU A 100 2.20 13.56 8.47
CA LEU A 100 2.51 13.39 7.05
C LEU A 100 1.43 12.56 6.34
N ASP A 101 1.41 12.64 5.01
CA ASP A 101 0.64 11.70 4.20
C ASP A 101 1.14 10.27 4.46
N VAL A 102 0.22 9.33 4.66
CA VAL A 102 0.52 7.94 5.02
C VAL A 102 0.19 7.03 3.85
N ILE A 103 1.11 6.15 3.48
CA ILE A 103 0.89 5.08 2.51
C ILE A 103 1.03 3.74 3.22
N ALA A 104 -0.09 3.10 3.53
CA ALA A 104 -0.12 1.79 4.17
C ALA A 104 -0.17 0.68 3.13
N ILE A 105 0.81 -0.22 3.15
CA ILE A 105 0.88 -1.38 2.26
C ILE A 105 0.54 -2.64 3.06
N GLY A 106 -0.26 -3.51 2.46
CA GLY A 106 -0.66 -4.78 3.06
C GLY A 106 -2.00 -4.71 3.80
N GLY A 107 -2.63 -5.88 3.91
CA GLY A 107 -3.97 -6.02 4.44
C GLY A 107 -4.05 -5.79 5.95
N PRO A 108 -5.28 -5.71 6.50
CA PRO A 108 -5.52 -5.47 7.92
C PRO A 108 -4.95 -6.56 8.86
N SER A 109 -4.64 -7.75 8.33
CA SER A 109 -3.99 -8.82 9.10
C SER A 109 -2.48 -8.62 9.29
N GLY A 110 -1.81 -7.94 8.35
CA GLY A 110 -0.36 -7.73 8.37
C GLY A 110 0.05 -6.29 8.65
N ASN A 111 -0.87 -5.33 8.56
CA ASN A 111 -0.59 -3.91 8.79
C ASN A 111 -1.64 -3.29 9.72
N GLN A 112 -1.20 -2.93 10.93
CA GLN A 112 -2.04 -2.34 11.98
C GLN A 112 -2.58 -0.96 11.56
N VAL A 113 -1.84 -0.19 10.77
CA VAL A 113 -2.29 1.12 10.26
C VAL A 113 -3.42 0.91 9.25
N SER A 114 -3.28 -0.03 8.33
CA SER A 114 -4.36 -0.44 7.42
C SER A 114 -5.61 -0.86 8.20
N ALA A 115 -5.45 -1.73 9.20
CA ALA A 115 -6.57 -2.17 10.04
C ALA A 115 -7.26 -1.02 10.77
N THR A 116 -6.48 -0.12 11.36
CA THR A 116 -7.00 1.03 12.13
C THR A 116 -7.76 1.99 11.23
N PHE A 117 -7.20 2.36 10.09
CA PHE A 117 -7.86 3.29 9.16
C PHE A 117 -9.09 2.68 8.49
N LEU A 118 -9.04 1.41 8.07
CA LEU A 118 -10.21 0.75 7.49
C LEU A 118 -11.35 0.64 8.51
N LYS A 119 -11.03 0.28 9.76
CA LYS A 119 -12.05 0.21 10.83
C LYS A 119 -12.65 1.57 11.16
N ALA A 120 -11.84 2.63 11.18
CA ALA A 120 -12.29 3.97 11.56
C ALA A 120 -13.08 4.67 10.44
N TYR A 121 -12.65 4.51 9.18
CA TYR A 121 -13.15 5.31 8.07
C TYR A 121 -13.90 4.52 7.00
N CYS A 122 -13.82 3.19 6.98
CA CYS A 122 -14.53 2.35 6.01
C CYS A 122 -15.47 1.36 6.73
N PRO A 123 -16.49 1.83 7.48
CA PRO A 123 -17.32 0.97 8.30
C PRO A 123 -18.15 -0.05 7.51
N GLY A 124 -18.44 0.22 6.23
CA GLY A 124 -19.12 -0.73 5.34
C GLY A 124 -18.19 -1.77 4.71
N PHE A 125 -16.89 -1.75 5.04
CA PHE A 125 -15.91 -2.78 4.67
C PHE A 125 -15.67 -3.72 5.84
N GLU A 126 -15.91 -5.01 5.61
CA GLU A 126 -15.79 -6.04 6.62
C GLU A 126 -14.75 -7.08 6.22
N VAL A 127 -13.95 -7.49 7.21
CA VAL A 127 -13.01 -8.59 7.09
C VAL A 127 -13.67 -9.82 7.68
N LEU A 128 -13.92 -10.82 6.84
CA LEU A 128 -14.48 -12.09 7.22
C LEU A 128 -13.34 -13.10 7.33
N THR A 129 -13.30 -13.81 8.45
CA THR A 129 -12.37 -14.93 8.64
C THR A 129 -13.21 -16.17 8.86
N ASP A 130 -13.05 -17.16 8.00
CA ASP A 130 -13.66 -18.48 8.18
C ASP A 130 -13.05 -19.13 9.43
N PRO A 131 -13.87 -19.50 10.45
CA PRO A 131 -13.36 -20.08 11.69
C PRO A 131 -12.76 -21.47 11.50
N ASP A 132 -13.21 -22.23 10.50
CA ASP A 132 -12.79 -23.61 10.27
C ASP A 132 -11.53 -23.66 9.40
N THR A 133 -11.49 -22.83 8.34
CA THR A 133 -10.38 -22.85 7.38
C THR A 133 -9.34 -21.76 7.61
N GLY A 134 -9.66 -20.74 8.42
CA GLY A 134 -8.84 -19.55 8.58
C GLY A 134 -8.75 -18.69 7.31
N ARG A 135 -9.53 -19.01 6.27
CA ARG A 135 -9.52 -18.26 5.00
C ARG A 135 -10.10 -16.86 5.22
N LEU A 136 -9.39 -15.88 4.70
CA LEU A 136 -9.82 -14.49 4.72
C LEU A 136 -10.67 -14.20 3.48
N SER A 137 -11.82 -13.57 3.69
CA SER A 137 -12.60 -12.93 2.65
C SER A 137 -12.98 -11.51 3.05
N TYR A 138 -13.39 -10.70 2.08
CA TYR A 138 -13.79 -9.32 2.33
C TYR A 138 -15.21 -9.09 1.86
N ARG A 139 -15.97 -8.30 2.61
CA ARG A 139 -17.34 -7.94 2.25
C ARG A 139 -17.49 -6.42 2.19
N CYS A 140 -18.11 -5.93 1.13
CA CYS A 140 -18.44 -4.51 0.98
C CYS A 140 -19.62 -4.33 0.04
N GLY A 141 -20.61 -3.52 0.44
CA GLY A 141 -21.78 -3.23 -0.41
C GLY A 141 -22.61 -4.47 -0.78
N GLY A 142 -22.69 -5.43 0.14
CA GLY A 142 -23.38 -6.71 -0.10
C GLY A 142 -22.65 -7.68 -1.03
N ARG A 143 -21.46 -7.32 -1.52
CA ARG A 143 -20.59 -8.21 -2.31
C ARG A 143 -19.56 -8.86 -1.42
N THR A 144 -19.38 -10.16 -1.57
CA THR A 144 -18.26 -10.89 -0.97
C THR A 144 -17.18 -11.09 -2.02
N PHE A 145 -15.97 -10.68 -1.67
CA PHE A 145 -14.76 -10.89 -2.44
C PHE A 145 -14.05 -12.06 -1.78
N ASP A 146 -14.18 -13.23 -2.39
CA ASP A 146 -13.51 -14.45 -1.97
C ASP A 146 -12.30 -14.71 -2.88
N ARG A 147 -11.25 -15.30 -2.32
CA ARG A 147 -10.12 -15.78 -3.12
C ARG A 147 -10.49 -17.11 -3.76
N THR A 148 -10.35 -17.19 -5.08
CA THR A 148 -10.37 -18.46 -5.82
C THR A 148 -8.96 -18.83 -6.27
N ASP A 149 -8.81 -20.02 -6.87
CA ASP A 149 -7.51 -20.47 -7.37
C ASP A 149 -7.04 -19.62 -8.57
N ASP A 150 -7.99 -19.13 -9.38
CA ASP A 150 -7.71 -18.35 -10.59
C ASP A 150 -7.76 -16.83 -10.37
N GLU A 151 -8.55 -16.37 -9.40
CA GLU A 151 -8.88 -14.96 -9.20
C GLU A 151 -8.64 -14.53 -7.75
N THR A 152 -8.01 -13.36 -7.60
CA THR A 152 -7.76 -12.71 -6.33
C THR A 152 -8.07 -11.23 -6.46
N PHE A 153 -8.41 -10.56 -5.35
CA PHE A 153 -8.80 -9.15 -5.38
C PHE A 153 -7.75 -8.26 -4.72
N ALA A 154 -7.43 -7.19 -5.42
CA ALA A 154 -6.63 -6.06 -4.95
C ALA A 154 -7.57 -4.93 -4.54
N PHE A 155 -7.20 -4.17 -3.51
CA PHE A 155 -8.00 -3.09 -2.96
C PHE A 155 -7.13 -1.85 -2.77
N ILE A 156 -7.73 -0.70 -3.07
CA ILE A 156 -7.10 0.60 -2.91
C ILE A 156 -8.13 1.50 -2.24
N ALA A 157 -7.77 2.05 -1.09
CA ALA A 157 -8.56 3.06 -0.42
C ALA A 157 -7.73 4.33 -0.29
N ARG A 158 -8.33 5.46 -0.65
CA ARG A 158 -7.77 6.78 -0.37
C ARG A 158 -8.69 7.47 0.63
N LEU A 159 -8.11 8.00 1.69
CA LEU A 159 -8.78 8.77 2.72
C LEU A 159 -8.25 10.19 2.65
N SER A 160 -9.13 11.13 2.34
CA SER A 160 -8.78 12.54 2.19
C SER A 160 -8.92 13.28 3.53
N PRO A 161 -7.98 14.19 3.88
CA PRO A 161 -8.06 15.00 5.10
C PRO A 161 -9.42 15.69 5.28
N ARG A 162 -10.01 16.12 4.17
CA ARG A 162 -11.29 16.83 4.15
C ARG A 162 -12.45 15.96 4.62
N ASP A 163 -12.42 14.67 4.32
CA ASP A 163 -13.53 13.76 4.63
C ASP A 163 -13.30 13.04 5.95
N THR A 164 -12.04 12.82 6.35
CA THR A 164 -11.69 12.05 7.55
C THR A 164 -11.21 12.89 8.73
N GLY A 165 -10.88 14.16 8.53
CA GLY A 165 -10.25 15.01 9.55
C GLY A 165 -8.81 14.61 9.87
N LEU A 166 -8.20 13.71 9.09
CA LEU A 166 -6.80 13.32 9.23
C LEU A 166 -5.87 14.52 8.92
N PRO A 167 -4.69 14.61 9.55
CA PRO A 167 -3.71 15.66 9.24
C PRO A 167 -3.16 15.56 7.81
N GLY A 168 -3.21 14.36 7.22
CA GLY A 168 -2.71 14.06 5.87
C GLY A 168 -3.57 13.02 5.16
N THR A 169 -3.29 12.82 3.88
CA THR A 169 -3.92 11.80 3.04
C THR A 169 -3.44 10.44 3.48
N ALA A 170 -4.36 9.48 3.66
CA ALA A 170 -3.99 8.08 3.85
C ALA A 170 -4.34 7.28 2.59
N LEU A 171 -3.34 6.66 1.99
CA LEU A 171 -3.48 5.74 0.86
C LEU A 171 -3.20 4.31 1.35
N ILE A 172 -4.20 3.45 1.29
CA ILE A 172 -4.12 2.06 1.74
C ILE A 172 -4.15 1.17 0.50
N VAL A 173 -3.15 0.32 0.36
CA VAL A 173 -2.92 -0.55 -0.80
C VAL A 173 -2.73 -1.97 -0.33
N TRP A 174 -3.68 -2.86 -0.62
CA TRP A 174 -3.62 -4.25 -0.17
C TRP A 174 -4.30 -5.21 -1.14
N GLY A 175 -4.19 -6.50 -0.87
CA GLY A 175 -4.96 -7.50 -1.57
C GLY A 175 -5.19 -8.74 -0.72
N HIS A 176 -6.02 -9.65 -1.24
CA HIS A 176 -6.28 -10.98 -0.69
C HIS A 176 -5.02 -11.84 -0.57
N SER A 177 -4.05 -11.59 -1.45
CA SER A 177 -2.77 -12.29 -1.52
C SER A 177 -1.66 -11.29 -1.77
N ALA A 178 -0.41 -11.68 -1.54
CA ALA A 178 0.73 -10.83 -1.84
C ALA A 178 0.80 -10.43 -3.33
N VAL A 179 0.40 -11.33 -4.24
CA VAL A 179 0.27 -11.04 -5.69
C VAL A 179 -0.74 -9.91 -5.94
N ALA A 180 -1.86 -9.92 -5.22
CA ALA A 180 -2.86 -8.85 -5.30
C ALA A 180 -2.33 -7.53 -4.69
N THR A 181 -1.57 -7.58 -3.60
CA THR A 181 -0.88 -6.38 -3.06
C THR A 181 0.09 -5.79 -4.08
N ALA A 182 0.88 -6.62 -4.77
CA ALA A 182 1.75 -6.18 -5.86
C ALA A 182 0.96 -5.54 -7.00
N ALA A 183 -0.18 -6.13 -7.37
CA ALA A 183 -1.07 -5.60 -8.40
C ALA A 183 -1.63 -4.23 -8.01
N ALA A 184 -2.06 -4.07 -6.75
CA ALA A 184 -2.55 -2.81 -6.21
C ALA A 184 -1.46 -1.71 -6.25
N GLY A 185 -0.24 -2.03 -5.82
CA GLY A 185 0.90 -1.11 -5.90
C GLY A 185 1.25 -0.72 -7.34
N TYR A 186 1.29 -1.69 -8.25
CA TYR A 186 1.47 -1.43 -9.67
C TYR A 186 0.34 -0.56 -10.25
N PHE A 187 -0.91 -0.78 -9.84
CA PHE A 187 -2.07 -0.03 -10.29
C PHE A 187 -1.98 1.45 -9.89
N VAL A 188 -1.63 1.72 -8.62
CA VAL A 188 -1.38 3.07 -8.10
C VAL A 188 -0.31 3.78 -8.92
N ALA A 189 0.81 3.10 -9.19
CA ALA A 189 1.95 3.68 -9.90
C ALA A 189 1.67 3.93 -11.39
N ARG A 190 0.83 3.11 -12.03
CA ARG A 190 0.65 3.12 -13.50
C ARG A 190 -0.66 3.74 -13.96
N TYR A 191 -1.73 3.67 -13.16
CA TYR A 191 -3.07 4.11 -13.53
C TYR A 191 -3.67 5.16 -12.55
N PRO A 192 -2.92 6.20 -12.13
CA PRO A 192 -3.45 7.21 -11.21
C PRO A 192 -4.61 8.01 -11.82
N ASP A 193 -4.64 8.17 -13.15
CA ASP A 193 -5.74 8.85 -13.85
C ASP A 193 -7.06 8.07 -13.76
N VAL A 194 -7.00 6.73 -13.65
CA VAL A 194 -8.18 5.89 -13.47
C VAL A 194 -8.72 6.07 -12.06
N LEU A 195 -7.87 5.99 -11.04
CA LEU A 195 -8.26 6.20 -9.64
C LEU A 195 -8.83 7.60 -9.41
N ARG A 196 -8.26 8.62 -10.05
CA ARG A 196 -8.76 10.00 -9.98
C ARG A 196 -10.15 10.19 -10.61
N LYS A 197 -10.56 9.33 -11.54
CA LYS A 197 -11.90 9.37 -12.11
C LYS A 197 -12.96 8.77 -11.20
N VAL A 198 -12.57 7.86 -10.31
CA VAL A 198 -13.48 7.21 -9.35
C VAL A 198 -13.98 8.22 -8.34
N GLY A 199 -13.08 9.00 -7.72
CA GLY A 199 -13.45 10.00 -6.73
C GLY A 199 -12.56 11.23 -6.76
N LYS A 200 -13.09 12.38 -6.32
CA LYS A 200 -12.31 13.62 -6.13
C LYS A 200 -11.70 13.74 -4.72
N GLY A 201 -12.31 13.07 -3.75
CA GLY A 201 -11.91 13.02 -2.34
C GLY A 201 -11.50 11.61 -1.94
N SER A 202 -12.08 11.11 -0.85
CA SER A 202 -11.92 9.73 -0.44
C SER A 202 -12.58 8.78 -1.44
N PHE A 203 -11.97 7.62 -1.67
CA PHE A 203 -12.52 6.59 -2.53
C PHE A 203 -12.11 5.21 -2.03
N PHE A 204 -12.88 4.20 -2.43
CA PHE A 204 -12.58 2.80 -2.16
C PHE A 204 -12.84 1.99 -3.41
N VAL A 205 -11.85 1.25 -3.89
CA VAL A 205 -11.97 0.41 -5.08
C VAL A 205 -11.44 -1.00 -4.87
N ALA A 206 -12.03 -1.94 -5.60
CA ALA A 206 -11.52 -3.29 -5.78
C ALA A 206 -11.12 -3.54 -7.24
N ILE A 207 -10.11 -4.37 -7.45
CA ILE A 207 -9.58 -4.75 -8.76
C ILE A 207 -9.47 -6.28 -8.79
N SER A 208 -10.09 -6.90 -9.80
CA SER A 208 -9.93 -8.33 -10.08
C SER A 208 -8.56 -8.60 -10.69
N VAL A 209 -7.81 -9.53 -10.12
CA VAL A 209 -6.47 -9.94 -10.55
C VAL A 209 -6.49 -11.44 -10.85
N ARG A 210 -6.02 -11.83 -12.03
CA ARG A 210 -5.86 -13.24 -12.40
C ARG A 210 -4.59 -13.78 -11.77
N TYR A 211 -4.74 -14.55 -10.70
CA TYR A 211 -3.64 -15.04 -9.87
C TYR A 211 -2.61 -15.82 -10.69
N VAL A 212 -3.07 -16.71 -11.57
CA VAL A 212 -2.23 -17.58 -12.42
C VAL A 212 -1.36 -16.81 -13.42
N LEU A 213 -1.83 -15.64 -13.89
CA LEU A 213 -1.11 -14.82 -14.87
C LEU A 213 -0.20 -13.76 -14.20
N GLY A 214 -0.19 -13.71 -12.87
CA GLY A 214 0.63 -12.81 -12.07
C GLY A 214 0.05 -11.41 -11.88
N TYR A 215 0.77 -10.59 -11.10
CA TYR A 215 0.27 -9.31 -10.56
C TYR A 215 -0.04 -8.22 -11.60
N ARG A 216 0.41 -8.38 -12.85
CA ARG A 216 0.13 -7.42 -13.93
C ARG A 216 -1.13 -7.75 -14.74
N SER A 217 -1.73 -8.92 -14.48
CA SER A 217 -2.92 -9.39 -15.19
C SER A 217 -4.17 -9.08 -14.39
N PHE A 218 -4.72 -7.89 -14.57
CA PHE A 218 -5.93 -7.43 -13.90
C PHE A 218 -6.84 -6.65 -14.83
N ASP A 219 -8.12 -6.50 -14.45
CA ASP A 219 -9.01 -5.57 -15.14
C ASP A 219 -8.64 -4.12 -14.81
N THR A 220 -8.43 -3.31 -15.84
CA THR A 220 -8.14 -1.88 -15.69
C THR A 220 -9.35 -1.07 -15.20
N ARG A 221 -10.56 -1.63 -15.25
CA ARG A 221 -11.78 -1.01 -14.73
C ARG A 221 -11.96 -1.40 -13.26
N PRO A 222 -11.63 -0.52 -12.30
CA PRO A 222 -11.85 -0.82 -10.89
C PRO A 222 -13.35 -0.90 -10.61
N ILE A 223 -13.71 -1.79 -9.70
CA ILE A 223 -15.02 -1.84 -9.07
C ILE A 223 -15.05 -0.73 -8.03
N ASP A 224 -15.85 0.31 -8.28
CA ASP A 224 -16.07 1.37 -7.32
C ASP A 224 -16.97 0.88 -6.18
N LEU A 225 -16.44 0.95 -4.96
CA LEU A 225 -17.11 0.56 -3.72
C LEU A 225 -17.18 1.74 -2.75
N THR A 226 -16.93 2.97 -3.22
CA THR A 226 -16.80 4.17 -2.37
C THR A 226 -18.04 4.34 -1.48
N ASP A 227 -19.23 4.49 -2.07
CA ASP A 227 -20.46 4.72 -1.29
C ASP A 227 -20.72 3.58 -0.29
N ALA A 228 -20.47 2.34 -0.70
CA ALA A 228 -20.67 1.17 0.12
C ALA A 228 -19.68 1.04 1.28
N ALA A 229 -18.41 1.40 1.06
CA ALA A 229 -17.35 1.29 2.06
C ALA A 229 -17.50 2.37 3.15
N PHE A 230 -17.93 3.58 2.76
CA PHE A 230 -18.11 4.70 3.68
C PHE A 230 -19.50 4.72 4.34
N ALA A 231 -20.47 3.96 3.83
CA ALA A 231 -21.78 3.80 4.47
C ALA A 231 -21.66 3.05 5.81
N ALA A 232 -22.56 3.38 6.74
CA ALA A 232 -22.67 2.65 8.00
C ALA A 232 -22.87 1.13 7.73
N PRO A 233 -22.36 0.25 8.61
CA PRO A 233 -22.47 -1.18 8.40
C PRO A 233 -23.95 -1.54 8.27
N LEU A 234 -24.30 -2.23 7.18
CA LEU A 234 -25.63 -2.80 7.04
C LEU A 234 -25.84 -3.74 8.22
N ALA A 235 -26.82 -3.44 9.07
CA ALA A 235 -27.14 -4.30 10.21
C ALA A 235 -27.23 -5.75 9.71
N PRO A 236 -26.55 -6.71 10.38
CA PRO A 236 -26.51 -8.08 9.91
C PRO A 236 -27.95 -8.54 9.70
N LYS A 237 -28.29 -8.89 8.46
CA LYS A 237 -29.61 -9.40 8.13
C LYS A 237 -29.86 -10.55 9.10
N PRO A 238 -30.90 -10.50 9.97
CA PRO A 238 -31.11 -11.52 10.97
C PRO A 238 -31.17 -12.86 10.25
N VAL A 239 -30.17 -13.70 10.50
CA VAL A 239 -30.16 -15.07 10.00
C VAL A 239 -31.42 -15.67 10.57
N SER A 240 -32.39 -15.93 9.70
CA SER A 240 -33.66 -16.55 10.06
C SER A 240 -33.29 -17.77 10.89
N ALA A 241 -33.67 -17.76 12.17
CA ALA A 241 -33.34 -18.83 13.09
C ALA A 241 -33.65 -20.16 12.37
N PRO A 242 -32.70 -21.11 12.35
CA PRO A 242 -32.91 -22.37 11.67
C PRO A 242 -34.26 -22.94 12.12
N PRO A 243 -35.15 -23.34 11.18
CA PRO A 243 -36.48 -23.81 11.54
C PRO A 243 -36.30 -24.90 12.58
N ALA A 244 -36.94 -24.70 13.75
CA ALA A 244 -36.88 -25.62 14.86
C ALA A 244 -37.09 -27.03 14.30
N ARG A 245 -36.07 -27.88 14.45
CA ARG A 245 -36.22 -29.31 14.17
C ARG A 245 -37.39 -29.77 15.02
N SER A 246 -38.52 -30.05 14.38
CA SER A 246 -39.55 -30.88 14.97
C SER A 246 -38.88 -32.22 15.26
N GLU A 247 -38.64 -32.48 16.54
CA GLU A 247 -38.24 -33.77 17.08
C GLU A 247 -39.37 -34.75 16.78
N ASP A 248 -39.32 -35.37 15.60
CA ASP A 248 -40.17 -36.50 15.27
C ASP A 248 -39.50 -37.74 15.87
N SER A 249 -39.97 -38.06 17.07
CA SER A 249 -39.61 -39.21 17.87
C SER A 249 -40.10 -40.49 17.19
N SER A 250 -39.26 -41.13 16.39
CA SER A 250 -39.43 -42.54 16.03
C SER A 250 -38.25 -43.33 16.59
N GLU A 251 -38.52 -43.98 17.72
CA GLU A 251 -37.72 -45.06 18.31
C GLU A 251 -37.46 -46.13 17.24
N ASP A 252 -36.19 -46.39 16.91
CA ASP A 252 -35.80 -47.53 16.10
C ASP A 252 -34.71 -48.33 16.84
N GLU A 253 -35.00 -49.62 17.02
CA GLU A 253 -34.32 -50.58 17.89
C GLU A 253 -32.84 -50.83 17.55
N PRO A 254 -31.96 -51.03 18.56
CA PRO A 254 -30.59 -51.46 18.32
C PRO A 254 -30.51 -52.98 18.06
N ARG A 255 -30.23 -53.37 16.81
CA ARG A 255 -29.83 -54.75 16.47
C ARG A 255 -28.39 -55.06 16.94
N PRO A 256 -28.15 -56.19 17.63
CA PRO A 256 -26.82 -56.59 18.09
C PRO A 256 -25.96 -57.10 16.94
N ARG A 257 -24.81 -56.47 16.70
CA ARG A 257 -23.79 -56.98 15.76
C ARG A 257 -22.88 -57.99 16.46
N ARG A 258 -22.80 -59.13 15.77
CA ARG A 258 -22.16 -60.40 16.13
C ARG A 258 -20.63 -60.28 16.19
N PHE A 259 -20.06 -60.91 17.22
CA PHE A 259 -18.63 -61.10 17.46
C PHE A 259 -17.90 -61.79 16.29
N GLY A 260 -16.75 -61.24 15.91
CA GLY A 260 -15.73 -61.87 15.07
C GLY A 260 -14.35 -61.67 15.70
N ARG A 261 -13.66 -62.77 15.98
CA ARG A 261 -12.56 -62.93 16.93
C ARG A 261 -11.20 -63.01 16.21
N ALA A 262 -10.18 -62.42 16.86
CA ALA A 262 -8.76 -62.81 16.91
C ALA A 262 -7.80 -62.59 15.71
N ARG A 263 -6.72 -61.85 15.99
CA ARG A 263 -5.28 -62.25 16.00
C ARG A 263 -4.47 -61.04 16.57
N ARG A 264 -3.86 -61.04 17.78
CA ARG A 264 -2.51 -61.59 18.18
C ARG A 264 -1.50 -61.60 17.03
N ALA A 265 -0.28 -61.05 17.08
CA ALA A 265 0.65 -60.50 18.07
C ALA A 265 1.52 -59.45 17.33
N ALA A 266 2.37 -58.57 17.88
CA ALA A 266 3.40 -58.76 18.90
C ALA A 266 3.93 -57.39 19.43
N SER A 267 4.41 -57.45 20.68
CA SER A 267 5.37 -56.59 21.40
C SER A 267 6.64 -56.27 20.59
N SER A 268 7.50 -55.26 20.81
CA SER A 268 7.98 -54.42 21.94
C SER A 268 9.05 -53.43 21.35
N PRO A 269 9.89 -52.68 22.09
CA PRO A 269 9.65 -51.62 23.08
C PRO A 269 10.45 -50.30 22.81
N ALA A 270 10.07 -49.26 23.57
CA ALA A 270 10.90 -48.21 24.19
C ALA A 270 12.00 -47.47 23.38
N GLU A 271 11.80 -46.16 23.21
CA GLU A 271 12.83 -45.16 23.55
C GLU A 271 12.18 -43.84 23.99
N ARG A 272 12.30 -43.51 25.27
CA ARG A 272 11.89 -42.23 25.87
C ARG A 272 13.11 -41.33 25.94
N VAL A 273 13.08 -40.22 25.21
CA VAL A 273 14.02 -39.11 25.38
C VAL A 273 13.36 -38.04 26.25
N PRO A 274 14.03 -37.52 27.29
CA PRO A 274 13.47 -36.50 28.17
C PRO A 274 13.52 -35.12 27.51
N VAL A 275 12.39 -34.41 27.54
CA VAL A 275 12.32 -32.98 27.20
C VAL A 275 12.47 -32.18 28.51
N PRO A 276 13.37 -31.19 28.59
CA PRO A 276 13.50 -30.37 29.78
C PRO A 276 12.31 -29.43 29.95
N VAL A 277 11.71 -29.49 31.13
CA VAL A 277 10.76 -28.51 31.65
C VAL A 277 11.57 -27.29 32.09
N SER A 278 11.43 -26.17 31.37
CA SER A 278 11.86 -24.86 31.86
C SER A 278 10.63 -24.00 32.10
N GLY A 279 10.33 -23.81 33.38
CA GLY A 279 9.33 -22.84 33.82
C GLY A 279 9.87 -21.42 33.72
N ALA A 280 9.04 -20.52 33.23
CA ALA A 280 9.06 -19.11 33.57
C ALA A 280 7.62 -18.61 33.48
N GLY A 281 6.97 -18.52 34.64
CA GLY A 281 5.71 -17.83 34.77
C GLY A 281 5.96 -16.33 34.67
N THR A 282 5.27 -15.69 33.74
CA THR A 282 5.06 -14.24 33.77
C THR A 282 3.56 -14.00 33.63
N THR A 283 2.91 -13.80 34.77
CA THR A 283 1.60 -13.16 34.86
C THR A 283 1.70 -11.76 34.26
N VAL A 284 1.18 -11.57 33.05
CA VAL A 284 0.92 -10.23 32.51
C VAL A 284 -0.55 -9.91 32.80
N VAL A 285 -0.72 -9.12 33.85
CA VAL A 285 -1.95 -8.42 34.23
C VAL A 285 -2.40 -7.54 33.07
N GLY A 286 -3.72 -7.55 32.83
CA GLY A 286 -4.37 -6.87 31.70
C GLY A 286 -4.06 -5.39 31.59
N GLY A 287 -3.43 -5.01 30.48
CA GLY A 287 -3.37 -3.64 30.00
C GLY A 287 -4.52 -3.38 29.03
N ARG A 288 -5.55 -2.66 29.48
CA ARG A 288 -6.54 -2.05 28.59
C ARG A 288 -5.81 -1.18 27.56
N SER A 289 -6.09 -1.42 26.28
CA SER A 289 -5.59 -0.63 25.15
C SER A 289 -5.92 0.85 25.34
N ARG A 290 -4.90 1.68 25.56
CA ARG A 290 -4.98 3.15 25.66
C ARG A 290 -5.18 3.85 24.32
N VAL A 291 -5.20 3.11 23.21
CA VAL A 291 -5.42 3.66 21.86
C VAL A 291 -6.89 4.01 21.61
N ALA A 292 -7.82 3.39 22.35
CA ALA A 292 -9.24 3.79 22.31
C ALA A 292 -9.48 5.12 23.05
N GLN A 293 -8.62 5.49 24.01
CA GLN A 293 -8.83 6.65 24.86
C GLN A 293 -8.42 7.97 24.18
N ALA A 294 -7.45 7.94 23.27
CA ALA A 294 -7.02 9.12 22.51
C ALA A 294 -8.05 9.62 21.47
N LEU A 295 -9.00 8.78 21.06
CA LEU A 295 -10.08 9.18 20.14
C LEU A 295 -11.32 9.73 20.87
N ASP A 296 -11.50 9.41 22.15
CA ASP A 296 -12.59 9.96 22.96
C ASP A 296 -12.28 11.39 23.47
N ASP A 297 -11.00 11.70 23.76
CA ASP A 297 -10.61 13.03 24.28
C ASP A 297 -10.71 14.17 23.24
N VAL A 298 -10.62 13.85 21.94
CA VAL A 298 -10.78 14.85 20.85
C VAL A 298 -12.25 15.20 20.62
N ARG A 299 -13.21 14.35 21.03
CA ARG A 299 -14.64 14.61 20.86
C ARG A 299 -15.26 15.43 22.01
N ALA A 300 -14.55 15.58 23.13
CA ALA A 300 -15.07 16.22 24.34
C ALA A 300 -14.71 17.71 24.53
N SER A 301 -14.00 18.33 23.59
CA SER A 301 -13.51 19.71 23.74
C SER A 301 -14.06 20.67 22.67
N THR A 302 -15.37 20.94 22.72
CA THR A 302 -15.96 22.15 22.13
C THR A 302 -16.17 23.20 23.22
N PRO A 303 -15.46 24.35 23.21
CA PRO A 303 -15.88 25.50 23.99
C PRO A 303 -17.03 26.21 23.28
N SER A 304 -18.17 26.23 23.96
CA SER A 304 -19.27 27.15 23.73
C SER A 304 -18.82 28.57 24.10
N SER A 305 -18.83 29.49 23.14
CA SER A 305 -18.90 30.92 23.41
C SER A 305 -19.87 31.59 22.43
N ALA A 306 -21.02 31.97 22.98
CA ALA A 306 -22.02 32.81 22.35
C ALA A 306 -21.89 34.26 22.85
N SER A 307 -22.40 35.19 22.02
CA SER A 307 -22.55 36.65 22.20
C SER A 307 -21.25 37.46 22.09
N SER A 308 -21.19 38.59 21.37
CA SER A 308 -22.17 39.67 21.30
C SER A 308 -22.17 40.46 19.97
N VAL A 309 -23.33 41.07 19.72
CA VAL A 309 -23.70 42.08 18.72
C VAL A 309 -22.82 43.34 18.76
N ALA A 310 -22.46 43.91 17.60
CA ALA A 310 -22.53 45.36 17.31
C ALA A 310 -22.06 45.71 15.87
N ASP A 311 -22.92 46.47 15.20
CA ASP A 311 -22.71 47.51 14.19
C ASP A 311 -21.83 47.29 12.94
N ALA A 312 -22.53 47.29 11.80
CA ALA A 312 -22.00 47.67 10.50
C ALA A 312 -22.54 49.06 10.11
N PRO A 313 -21.69 49.90 9.51
CA PRO A 313 -22.14 50.70 8.39
C PRO A 313 -21.23 50.51 7.17
N ALA A 314 -21.85 50.32 6.02
CA ALA A 314 -21.30 50.75 4.72
C ALA A 314 -21.99 52.10 4.37
N PRO A 315 -21.63 52.84 3.29
CA PRO A 315 -20.63 52.59 2.24
C PRO A 315 -19.81 53.86 1.87
N VAL A 316 -19.04 53.83 0.76
CA VAL A 316 -18.81 54.90 -0.26
C VAL A 316 -17.34 55.02 -0.74
N GLY A 317 -17.18 55.08 -2.08
CA GLY A 317 -16.10 55.78 -2.81
C GLY A 317 -15.00 54.87 -3.38
N SER A 318 -14.91 54.64 -4.70
CA SER A 318 -14.21 55.49 -5.71
C SER A 318 -12.73 55.72 -5.31
N SER A 319 -11.69 55.48 -6.12
CA SER A 319 -11.51 55.70 -7.55
C SER A 319 -10.17 55.11 -8.02
N ALA A 320 -10.04 54.91 -9.33
CA ALA A 320 -8.82 54.60 -10.05
C ALA A 320 -7.68 55.63 -9.86
N SER A 321 -6.42 55.20 -10.01
CA SER A 321 -5.38 56.01 -10.64
C SER A 321 -4.18 55.17 -11.09
N SER A 322 -3.83 55.37 -12.36
CA SER A 322 -2.58 54.97 -13.03
C SER A 322 -1.35 55.70 -12.49
N ALA A 323 -0.18 55.04 -12.60
CA ALA A 323 1.14 55.59 -12.97
C ALA A 323 2.09 54.38 -13.01
N ARG A 324 2.72 53.91 -14.12
CA ARG A 324 3.55 54.54 -15.17
C ARG A 324 4.78 55.28 -14.64
N GLY A 325 5.95 54.75 -15.01
CA GLY A 325 7.28 55.36 -14.92
C GLY A 325 8.10 54.84 -13.75
N SER A 326 9.38 54.55 -13.85
CA SER A 326 10.34 54.61 -14.95
C SER A 326 11.56 53.79 -14.51
N ALA A 327 12.27 53.23 -15.48
CA ALA A 327 13.58 52.65 -15.28
C ALA A 327 14.58 53.73 -14.83
N SER A 328 15.38 53.40 -13.83
CA SER A 328 16.65 54.08 -13.56
C SER A 328 17.73 53.02 -13.37
N VAL A 329 18.68 53.06 -14.29
CA VAL A 329 19.97 52.41 -14.26
C VAL A 329 20.81 53.17 -13.24
N GLU A 330 21.36 52.47 -12.25
CA GLU A 330 22.52 52.98 -11.50
C GLU A 330 23.43 51.82 -11.11
N ALA A 331 24.65 51.88 -11.63
CA ALA A 331 25.75 51.00 -11.34
C ALA A 331 26.45 51.48 -10.06
N VAL A 332 26.51 50.66 -9.02
CA VAL A 332 27.41 50.88 -7.87
C VAL A 332 27.86 49.53 -7.29
N THR A 333 29.13 49.22 -7.59
CA THR A 333 30.18 48.77 -6.65
C THR A 333 29.94 47.55 -5.75
N GLU A 334 30.74 46.50 -6.00
CA GLU A 334 30.98 45.36 -5.12
C GLU A 334 31.39 45.78 -3.69
N PRO A 335 30.94 45.01 -2.69
CA PRO A 335 31.80 44.69 -1.57
C PRO A 335 31.97 43.18 -1.40
N ARG A 336 33.24 42.80 -1.52
CA ARG A 336 33.88 41.53 -1.20
C ARG A 336 33.44 41.03 0.20
N ALA A 337 32.56 40.05 0.27
CA ALA A 337 32.19 39.37 1.51
C ALA A 337 33.06 38.12 1.72
N ALA A 338 33.61 38.04 2.93
CA ALA A 338 34.55 37.02 3.38
C ALA A 338 33.92 35.62 3.42
N VAL A 339 34.66 34.65 2.88
CA VAL A 339 34.41 33.22 3.01
C VAL A 339 34.83 32.79 4.41
N THR A 340 33.86 32.59 5.31
CA THR A 340 34.06 31.90 6.58
C THR A 340 34.05 30.38 6.34
N ARG A 341 35.22 29.76 6.51
CA ARG A 341 35.39 28.30 6.61
C ARG A 341 34.65 27.78 7.85
N PRO A 342 33.85 26.70 7.76
CA PRO A 342 33.46 25.96 8.94
C PRO A 342 34.65 25.11 9.45
N THR A 343 34.91 25.27 10.74
CA THR A 343 35.88 24.56 11.57
C THR A 343 35.53 23.08 11.61
N ALA A 344 36.48 22.22 11.21
CA ALA A 344 36.37 20.78 11.36
C ALA A 344 36.46 20.41 12.85
N ALA A 345 35.38 19.81 13.38
CA ALA A 345 35.39 19.18 14.68
C ALA A 345 36.13 17.83 14.58
N SER A 346 37.14 17.66 15.44
CA SER A 346 37.90 16.43 15.63
C SER A 346 36.99 15.25 15.95
N ALA A 347 37.07 14.19 15.14
CA ALA A 347 36.60 12.86 15.50
C ALA A 347 37.78 12.05 16.11
N PRO A 348 37.52 11.20 17.13
CA PRO A 348 38.55 10.41 17.78
C PRO A 348 39.00 9.22 16.91
N VAL A 349 40.31 9.01 16.92
CA VAL A 349 41.03 7.87 16.32
C VAL A 349 40.58 6.56 16.97
N PRO A 350 40.11 5.55 16.21
CA PRO A 350 40.05 4.18 16.68
C PRO A 350 41.37 3.45 16.40
N ALA A 351 41.75 2.62 17.37
CA ALA A 351 43.00 1.90 17.47
C ALA A 351 43.26 0.90 16.33
N GLU A 352 44.55 0.73 16.06
CA GLU A 352 45.15 -0.22 15.13
C GLU A 352 44.73 -1.67 15.45
N GLY A 353 44.04 -2.30 14.49
CA GLY A 353 43.73 -3.72 14.47
C GLY A 353 44.58 -4.43 13.42
N THR A 354 45.20 -5.52 13.85
CA THR A 354 46.17 -6.38 13.16
C THR A 354 45.67 -6.95 11.82
N PRO A 355 46.50 -7.03 10.77
CA PRO A 355 46.09 -7.64 9.51
C PRO A 355 46.01 -9.17 9.63
N THR A 356 44.82 -9.73 9.39
CA THR A 356 44.63 -11.17 9.24
C THR A 356 44.76 -11.52 7.76
N THR A 357 45.77 -12.34 7.45
CA THR A 357 46.01 -12.98 6.16
C THR A 357 44.77 -13.77 5.72
N ILE A 358 44.23 -13.45 4.54
CA ILE A 358 43.16 -14.23 3.89
C ILE A 358 43.81 -15.03 2.76
N GLU A 359 43.77 -16.35 2.88
CA GLU A 359 44.15 -17.31 1.84
C GLU A 359 43.18 -17.24 0.64
N PRO A 360 43.68 -17.31 -0.61
CA PRO A 360 42.82 -17.43 -1.78
C PRO A 360 42.25 -18.86 -1.88
N THR A 361 40.93 -18.99 -1.76
CA THR A 361 40.22 -20.24 -2.04
C THR A 361 40.00 -20.38 -3.54
N SER A 362 40.54 -21.48 -4.05
CA SER A 362 40.49 -22.11 -5.36
C SER A 362 39.28 -21.79 -6.25
N GLU A 363 39.60 -21.39 -7.49
CA GLU A 363 38.75 -21.46 -8.67
C GLU A 363 38.25 -22.89 -8.89
N GLN A 364 36.94 -23.04 -9.07
CA GLN A 364 36.30 -24.29 -9.45
C GLN A 364 35.75 -24.13 -10.87
N GLN A 365 36.30 -24.95 -11.78
CA GLN A 365 35.94 -25.03 -13.21
C GLN A 365 34.45 -25.34 -13.42
N PRO A 366 33.81 -24.76 -14.45
CA PRO A 366 32.50 -25.22 -14.91
C PRO A 366 32.63 -26.49 -15.75
N SER A 367 31.88 -27.52 -15.35
CA SER A 367 31.71 -28.78 -16.07
C SER A 367 30.66 -28.64 -17.18
N ASP A 368 31.05 -29.22 -18.30
CA ASP A 368 30.36 -29.50 -19.55
C ASP A 368 28.85 -29.81 -19.51
N GLY A 369 28.13 -29.15 -20.41
CA GLY A 369 27.43 -29.81 -21.53
C GLY A 369 26.31 -30.80 -21.23
N GLU A 370 25.07 -30.32 -21.25
CA GLU A 370 23.89 -31.15 -21.56
C GLU A 370 23.17 -30.59 -22.79
N ASP A 371 22.97 -31.49 -23.76
CA ASP A 371 22.32 -31.27 -25.06
C ASP A 371 20.82 -30.93 -24.93
N PRO A 372 20.28 -30.01 -25.76
CA PRO A 372 18.84 -29.80 -25.82
C PRO A 372 18.13 -30.84 -26.71
N GLU A 373 17.15 -31.49 -26.10
CA GLU A 373 16.15 -32.39 -26.68
C GLU A 373 15.30 -31.68 -27.77
N PRO A 374 14.95 -32.34 -28.90
CA PRO A 374 14.31 -31.67 -30.04
C PRO A 374 12.82 -31.37 -29.85
N GLU A 375 12.44 -30.14 -30.19
CA GLU A 375 11.07 -29.61 -30.29
C GLU A 375 10.13 -30.46 -31.16
N ALA A 376 8.99 -30.85 -30.59
CA ALA A 376 7.87 -31.46 -31.29
C ALA A 376 7.05 -30.40 -32.05
N LYS A 377 6.97 -30.54 -33.39
CA LYS A 377 6.10 -29.76 -34.28
C LYS A 377 4.61 -29.91 -33.95
N PRO A 378 3.82 -28.83 -33.84
CA PRO A 378 2.37 -28.93 -33.75
C PRO A 378 1.73 -29.20 -35.12
N THR A 379 0.89 -30.23 -35.16
CA THR A 379 0.08 -30.67 -36.29
C THR A 379 -1.05 -29.67 -36.54
N ARG A 380 -1.06 -29.06 -37.73
CA ARG A 380 -2.10 -28.14 -38.22
C ARG A 380 -3.38 -28.93 -38.52
N ARG A 381 -4.37 -28.90 -37.62
CA ARG A 381 -5.72 -29.43 -37.88
C ARG A 381 -6.55 -28.44 -38.70
N GLY A 382 -7.24 -29.01 -39.69
CA GLY A 382 -7.95 -28.33 -40.76
C GLY A 382 -9.19 -27.56 -40.33
N ARG A 383 -9.45 -26.53 -41.12
CA ARG A 383 -10.62 -25.66 -41.14
C ARG A 383 -11.72 -26.38 -41.92
N SER A 384 -12.77 -26.86 -41.24
CA SER A 384 -14.00 -27.31 -41.90
C SER A 384 -14.95 -26.14 -42.03
N SER A 385 -15.35 -25.88 -43.27
CA SER A 385 -16.50 -25.06 -43.63
C SER A 385 -17.80 -25.69 -43.12
N LYS A 386 -18.70 -24.84 -42.63
CA LYS A 386 -20.12 -24.83 -42.95
C LYS A 386 -20.68 -23.45 -42.65
#